data_AF-A0A2X1N4G5-F1
#
_entry.id   AF-A0A2X1N4G5-F1
#
_cell.length_a   1.000
_cell.length_b   1.000
_cell.length_c   1.000
_cell.angle_alpha   90.00
_cell.angle_beta   90.00
_cell.angle_gamma   90.00
#
_symmetry.space_group_name_H-M   'P 1'
#
loop_
_entity.id
_entity.type
_entity.pdbx_description
1 polymer ?
#
loop_
_entity_poly.entity_id
_entity_poly.type
_entity_poly.pdbx_seq_one_letter_code
_entity_poly.pdbx_strand_id
1 'polypeptide(L)' 'MVDQVKVVADDQAPAEQSLRRNLTNRHIQLIAIGGAIGTGLFMGSGKTISLAGPSIIFVYMIIGFMLFS' A
#
# COMPACT_ATOMS: atom_id res chain seq x y z
N MET A 1 25.53 28.78 45.81
CA MET A 1 24.61 28.17 46.79
C MET A 1 23.20 28.48 46.29
N VAL A 2 22.63 27.57 45.50
CA VAL A 2 21.66 26.56 45.98
C VAL A 2 20.33 27.26 46.33
N ASP A 3 19.13 26.94 45.84
CA ASP A 3 18.52 25.90 45.02
C ASP A 3 17.21 26.57 44.51
N GLN A 4 16.63 26.27 43.37
CA GLN A 4 15.52 25.31 43.22
C GLN A 4 15.03 25.51 41.77
N VAL A 5 15.20 24.60 40.82
CA VAL A 5 14.52 23.30 40.70
C VAL A 5 12.99 23.42 40.70
N LYS A 6 12.45 23.51 39.46
CA LYS A 6 11.48 22.58 38.86
C LYS A 6 10.02 22.57 39.36
N VAL A 7 9.08 22.91 38.44
CA VAL A 7 7.77 22.22 38.23
C VAL A 7 7.32 22.45 36.77
N VAL A 8 7.82 21.68 35.79
CA VAL A 8 7.09 20.66 35.00
C VAL A 8 5.58 20.89 34.88
N ALA A 9 5.16 21.52 33.77
CA ALA A 9 3.82 21.36 33.24
C ALA A 9 3.82 20.15 32.29
N ASP A 10 2.94 19.21 32.62
CA ASP A 10 2.76 17.89 32.07
C ASP A 10 1.91 17.96 30.79
N ASP A 11 2.52 17.72 29.63
CA ASP A 11 1.79 17.60 28.35
C ASP A 11 1.57 16.11 28.06
N GLN A 12 0.60 15.51 28.75
CA GLN A 12 0.13 14.15 28.50
C GLN A 12 -0.75 14.14 27.25
N ALA A 13 -0.20 13.65 26.14
CA ALA A 13 -0.98 13.14 25.02
C ALA A 13 -0.24 11.98 24.32
N PRO A 14 -1.02 11.01 23.83
CA PRO A 14 -1.35 9.77 24.52
C PRO A 14 -0.14 8.85 24.67
N ALA A 15 -0.23 7.84 25.55
CA ALA A 15 0.71 6.72 25.57
C ALA A 15 0.67 5.99 24.22
N GLU A 16 1.45 6.47 23.24
CA GLU A 16 1.66 5.79 21.98
C GLU A 16 2.43 4.53 22.31
N GLN A 17 1.67 3.43 22.41
CA GLN A 17 2.11 2.06 22.23
C GLN A 17 3.41 2.09 21.45
N SER A 18 4.54 1.79 22.11
CA SER A 18 5.86 1.92 21.52
C SER A 18 6.01 0.90 20.39
N LEU A 19 5.41 1.19 19.25
CA LEU A 19 5.53 0.43 18.03
C LEU A 19 7.00 0.56 17.68
N ARG A 20 7.72 -0.57 17.67
CA ARG A 20 9.10 -0.57 17.23
C ARG A 20 9.11 -0.08 15.78
N ARG A 21 9.42 1.20 15.57
CA ARG A 21 9.56 1.87 14.27
C ARG A 21 10.77 1.27 13.51
N ASN A 22 10.63 0.02 13.08
CA ASN A 22 11.56 -0.65 12.16
C ASN A 22 11.19 -0.37 10.69
N LEU A 23 10.04 0.28 10.43
CA LEU A 23 9.67 0.74 9.10
C LEU A 23 10.49 1.97 8.76
N THR A 24 11.59 1.75 8.04
CA THR A 24 12.38 2.83 7.47
C THR A 24 11.54 3.58 6.43
N ASN A 25 11.93 4.83 6.12
CA ASN A 25 11.23 5.69 5.16
C ASN A 25 10.98 4.97 3.81
N ARG A 26 11.92 4.11 3.38
CA ARG A 26 11.77 3.27 2.18
C ARG A 26 10.60 2.29 2.26
N HIS A 27 10.37 1.64 3.40
CA HIS A 27 9.26 0.69 3.55
C HIS A 27 7.91 1.40 3.44
N ILE A 28 7.79 2.58 4.05
CA ILE A 28 6.57 3.39 4.00
C ILE A 28 6.29 3.86 2.57
N GLN A 29 7.33 4.26 1.83
CA GLN A 29 7.21 4.61 0.42
C GLN A 29 6.78 3.42 -0.43
N LEU A 30 7.35 2.23 -0.22
CA LEU A 30 6.94 1.02 -0.93
C LEU A 30 5.49 0.62 -0.62
N ILE A 31 5.04 0.81 0.61
CA ILE A 31 3.64 0.60 1.00
C ILE A 31 2.73 1.60 0.26
N ALA A 32 3.11 2.88 0.21
CA ALA A 32 2.34 3.90 -0.48
C ALA A 32 2.28 3.65 -2.00
N ILE A 33 3.41 3.31 -2.63
CA ILE A 33 3.50 2.98 -4.05
C ILE A 33 2.69 1.70 -4.34
N GLY A 34 2.85 0.67 -3.52
CA GLY A 34 2.13 -0.60 -3.66
C GLY A 34 0.61 -0.41 -3.53
N GLY A 35 0.14 0.43 -2.59
CA GLY A 35 -1.27 0.76 -2.44
C GLY A 35 -1.83 1.55 -3.63
N ALA A 36 -1.11 2.57 -4.11
CA ALA A 36 -1.53 3.37 -5.25
C ALA A 36 -1.57 2.56 -6.57
N ILE A 37 -0.53 1.75 -6.84
CA ILE A 37 -0.49 0.89 -8.02
C ILE A 37 -1.53 -0.22 -7.91
N GLY A 38 -1.64 -0.87 -6.75
CA GLY A 38 -2.56 -1.98 -6.53
C GLY A 38 -4.02 -1.58 -6.74
N THR A 39 -4.44 -0.45 -6.18
CA THR A 39 -5.80 0.08 -6.38
C THR A 39 -6.06 0.47 -7.83
N GLY A 40 -5.11 1.14 -8.50
CA GLY A 40 -5.23 1.53 -9.91
C GLY A 40 -5.31 0.34 -10.86
N LEU A 41 -4.41 -0.64 -10.73
CA LEU A 41 -4.42 -1.85 -11.55
C LEU A 41 -5.66 -2.70 -11.28
N PHE A 42 -6.10 -2.84 -10.02
CA PHE A 42 -7.25 -3.66 -9.70
C PHE A 42 -8.57 -3.01 -10.16
N MET A 43 -8.78 -1.73 -9.87
CA MET A 43 -9.97 -1.00 -10.30
C MET A 43 -10.03 -0.82 -11.82
N GLY A 44 -8.88 -0.52 -12.45
CA GLY A 44 -8.78 -0.35 -13.89
C GLY A 44 -8.92 -1.68 -14.64
N SER A 45 -8.09 -2.67 -14.30
CA SER A 45 -8.10 -3.97 -14.99
C SER A 45 -9.37 -4.75 -14.68
N GLY A 46 -9.87 -4.73 -13.44
CA GLY A 46 -11.14 -5.38 -13.09
C GLY A 46 -12.32 -4.84 -13.91
N LYS A 47 -12.38 -3.52 -14.12
CA LYS A 47 -13.39 -2.91 -15.00
C LYS A 47 -13.21 -3.36 -16.46
N THR A 48 -11.99 -3.34 -16.98
CA THR A 48 -11.70 -3.78 -18.36
C THR A 48 -12.00 -5.26 -18.57
N ILE A 49 -11.66 -6.12 -17.62
CA ILE A 49 -11.94 -7.57 -17.65
C ILE A 49 -13.45 -7.81 -17.58
N SER A 50 -14.14 -7.09 -16.69
CA SER A 50 -15.60 -7.19 -16.59
C SER A 50 -16.31 -6.74 -17.86
N LEU A 51 -15.79 -5.71 -18.56
CA LEU A 51 -16.33 -5.25 -19.84
C LEU A 51 -16.01 -6.23 -20.98
N ALA A 52 -14.82 -6.83 -20.99
CA ALA A 52 -14.45 -7.86 -21.97
C ALA A 52 -15.32 -9.11 -21.85
N GLY A 53 -15.78 -9.44 -20.64
CA GLY A 53 -16.65 -10.58 -20.38
C GLY A 53 -15.99 -11.92 -20.78
N PRO A 54 -16.78 -12.98 -21.03
CA PRO A 54 -16.24 -14.31 -21.37
C PRO A 54 -15.39 -14.34 -22.65
N SER A 55 -15.47 -13.29 -23.50
CA SER A 55 -14.73 -13.22 -24.76
C SER A 55 -13.21 -13.22 -24.57
N ILE A 56 -12.72 -12.77 -23.40
CA ILE A 56 -11.29 -12.73 -23.09
C ILE A 56 -10.63 -14.12 -23.17
N ILE A 57 -11.38 -15.18 -22.84
CA ILE A 57 -10.92 -16.57 -22.92
C ILE A 57 -10.63 -16.96 -24.38
N PHE A 58 -11.52 -16.58 -25.30
CA PHE A 58 -11.33 -16.85 -26.73
C PHE A 58 -10.13 -16.11 -27.31
N VAL A 59 -9.93 -14.85 -26.89
CA VAL A 59 -8.77 -14.05 -27.31
C VAL A 59 -7.47 -14.69 -26.83
N TYR A 60 -7.39 -15.09 -25.56
CA TYR A 60 -6.21 -15.79 -25.03
C TYR A 60 -5.97 -17.14 -25.69
N MET A 61 -7.02 -17.90 -26.04
CA MET A 61 -6.87 -19.15 -26.79
C MET A 61 -6.26 -18.94 -28.18
N ILE A 62 -6.76 -17.94 -28.94
CA ILE A 62 -6.25 -17.67 -30.29
C ILE A 62 -4.79 -17.20 -30.23
N ILE A 63 -4.48 -16.28 -29.31
CA ILE A 63 -3.11 -15.78 -29.12
C ILE A 63 -2.20 -16.93 -28.67
N GLY A 64 -2.62 -17.73 -27.69
CA GLY A 64 -1.85 -18.87 -27.20
C GLY A 64 -1.58 -19.91 -28.28
N PHE A 65 -2.58 -20.21 -29.12
CA PHE A 65 -2.41 -21.10 -30.27
C PHE A 65 -1.41 -20.52 -31.29
N MET A 66 -1.51 -19.24 -31.64
CA MET A 66 -0.53 -18.60 -32.55
C MET A 66 0.89 -18.57 -32.00
N LEU A 67 1.07 -18.43 -30.68
CA LEU A 67 2.40 -18.39 -30.06
C LEU A 67 3.04 -19.77 -29.91
N PHE A 68 2.24 -20.84 -29.84
CA PHE A 68 2.73 -22.22 -29.64
C PHE A 68 2.67 -23.09 -30.91
N SER A 69 1.96 -22.65 -31.95
CA SER A 69 1.95 -23.29 -33.28
C SER A 69 3.26 -23.10 -34.03
#